data_AF-A0A450YQ89-F1
#
_entry.id   AF-A0A450YQ89-F1
#
_cell.length_a   1.000
_cell.length_b   1.000
_cell.length_c   1.000
_cell.angle_alpha   90.00
_cell.angle_beta   90.00
_cell.angle_gamma   90.00
#
_symmetry.space_group_name_H-M   'P 1'
#
loop_
_entity.id
_entity.type
_entity.pdbx_description
1 polymer ?
#
loop_
_entity_poly.entity_id
_entity_poly.type
_entity_poly.pdbx_seq_one_letter_code
_entity_poly.pdbx_strand_id
1 'polypeptide(L)'
;MNIRDIIIYSHSGKMRRISFNLNGLNIVTGRSSTGKSTLSDIVEYCMGQSDFKIPEGPIRDNVAWYSVIYQFPGEQVLIAKPAPGPNALSCSRAMIRRGGVIEPPSFSELRQDSDDATVVSVLSDLLGIPANRTDVPQDQSRTSYAATIKHTYFYLFQKQVLIANKEQLFYRQNEQQMPQAIKDTLPILLGVAPDNRLEIDSKLRAARRELKIAQKRLSEARQFSEQLNIQASGLLSEAQQVGILARGVSPETTQEALDTLSKVAKWKPTPIYRMRTRDEYPNWKTILRPYGRKRPS
;
A
#
# COMPACT_ATOMS: atom_id res chain seq x y z
N MET A 1 5.19 7.59 -30.23
CA MET A 1 4.12 8.60 -30.12
C MET A 1 4.74 9.97 -30.31
N ASN A 2 4.37 10.70 -31.36
CA ASN A 2 4.82 12.07 -31.61
C ASN A 2 3.61 13.02 -31.54
N ILE A 3 3.84 14.29 -31.20
CA ILE A 3 2.79 15.32 -31.26
C ILE A 3 2.76 15.85 -32.69
N ARG A 4 1.63 15.71 -33.39
CA ARG A 4 1.42 16.25 -34.74
C ARG A 4 0.92 17.68 -34.68
N ASP A 5 -0.13 17.91 -33.91
CA ASP A 5 -0.80 19.20 -33.81
C ASP A 5 -1.22 19.50 -32.38
N ILE A 6 -1.09 20.76 -31.97
CA ILE A 6 -1.79 21.33 -30.81
C ILE A 6 -2.81 22.33 -31.34
N ILE A 7 -4.08 22.16 -30.98
CA ILE A 7 -5.19 23.00 -31.42
C ILE A 7 -5.90 23.58 -30.21
N ILE A 8 -6.24 24.86 -30.27
CA ILE A 8 -7.12 25.54 -29.31
C ILE A 8 -8.31 26.14 -30.02
N TYR A 9 -9.46 26.11 -29.34
CA TYR A 9 -10.71 26.65 -29.86
C TYR A 9 -11.26 27.71 -28.92
N SER A 10 -11.58 28.89 -29.44
CA SER A 10 -12.18 29.95 -28.63
C SER A 10 -13.66 29.71 -28.34
N HIS A 11 -14.21 30.41 -27.35
CA HIS A 11 -15.67 30.46 -27.14
C HIS A 11 -16.45 30.99 -28.34
N SER A 12 -15.80 31.79 -29.20
CA SER A 12 -16.36 32.28 -30.46
C SER A 12 -16.20 31.32 -31.65
N GLY A 13 -15.70 30.10 -31.41
CA GLY A 13 -15.51 29.08 -32.44
C GLY A 13 -14.29 29.26 -33.34
N LYS A 14 -13.42 30.24 -33.05
CA LYS A 14 -12.16 30.43 -33.79
C LYS A 14 -11.17 29.33 -33.40
N MET A 15 -10.56 28.71 -34.41
CA MET A 15 -9.54 27.68 -34.24
C MET A 15 -8.14 28.29 -34.43
N ARG A 16 -7.20 27.94 -33.55
CA ARG A 16 -5.77 28.13 -33.79
C ARG A 16 -5.05 26.78 -33.73
N ARG A 17 -4.25 26.49 -34.74
CA ARG A 17 -3.50 25.24 -34.91
C ARG A 17 -2.01 25.53 -34.90
N ILE A 18 -1.25 24.74 -34.16
CA ILE A 18 0.20 24.69 -34.19
C ILE A 18 0.59 23.28 -34.66
N SER A 19 1.18 23.20 -35.85
CA SER A 19 1.63 21.95 -36.44
C SER A 19 3.12 21.74 -36.20
N PHE A 20 3.49 20.53 -35.82
CA PHE A 20 4.87 20.14 -35.55
C PHE A 20 5.40 19.25 -36.66
N ASN A 21 6.69 19.36 -36.93
CA ASN A 21 7.39 18.38 -37.76
C ASN A 21 7.53 17.07 -36.97
N LEU A 22 7.01 15.97 -37.52
CA LEU A 22 7.08 14.65 -36.89
C LEU A 22 8.50 14.09 -36.86
N ASN A 23 9.39 14.59 -37.73
CA ASN A 23 10.76 14.16 -37.87
C ASN A 23 11.71 15.31 -37.52
N GLY A 24 12.46 15.16 -36.43
CA GLY A 24 13.50 16.11 -36.02
C GLY A 24 13.07 17.07 -34.91
N LEU A 25 13.82 18.17 -34.78
CA LEU A 25 13.68 19.13 -33.69
C LEU A 25 12.70 20.25 -34.05
N ASN A 26 11.72 20.48 -33.18
CA ASN A 26 10.81 21.62 -33.28
C ASN A 26 11.22 22.69 -32.26
N ILE A 27 11.42 23.93 -32.72
CA ILE A 27 11.78 25.06 -31.86
C ILE A 27 10.64 26.08 -31.88
N VAL A 28 9.99 26.28 -30.73
CA VAL A 28 8.94 27.28 -30.57
C VAL A 28 9.53 28.51 -29.87
N THR A 29 9.63 29.63 -30.60
CA THR A 29 10.18 30.88 -30.09
C THR A 29 9.09 31.94 -29.91
N GLY A 30 9.37 32.95 -29.10
CA GLY A 30 8.45 34.06 -28.82
C GLY A 30 8.82 34.83 -27.55
N ARG A 31 8.30 36.05 -27.40
CA ARG A 31 8.56 36.91 -26.22
C ARG A 31 8.20 36.21 -24.92
N SER A 32 8.82 36.57 -23.80
CA SER A 32 8.44 36.03 -22.49
C SER A 32 6.94 36.26 -22.21
N SER A 33 6.33 35.39 -21.39
CA SER A 33 4.91 35.49 -20.98
C SER A 33 3.86 35.39 -22.11
N THR A 34 4.22 34.84 -23.26
CA THR A 34 3.30 34.63 -24.40
C THR A 34 2.64 33.25 -24.43
N GLY A 35 2.73 32.47 -23.35
CA GLY A 35 2.09 31.16 -23.26
C GLY A 35 2.87 29.98 -23.86
N LYS A 36 4.17 30.15 -24.17
CA LYS A 36 5.03 29.05 -24.63
C LYS A 36 5.07 27.88 -23.64
N SER A 37 5.20 28.18 -22.35
CA SER A 37 5.21 27.17 -21.28
C SER A 37 3.89 26.39 -21.21
N THR A 38 2.77 27.05 -21.56
CA THR A 38 1.43 26.48 -21.57
C THR A 38 1.25 25.35 -22.58
N LEU A 39 2.09 25.27 -23.63
CA LEU A 39 2.01 24.16 -24.59
C LEU A 39 2.23 22.80 -23.92
N SER A 40 3.17 22.72 -22.97
CA SER A 40 3.40 21.48 -22.22
C SER A 40 2.22 21.12 -21.32
N ASP A 41 1.58 22.12 -20.71
CA ASP A 41 0.39 21.94 -19.87
C ASP A 41 -0.83 21.48 -20.70
N ILE A 42 -0.98 21.98 -21.93
CA ILE A 42 -2.02 21.54 -22.87
C ILE A 42 -1.83 20.07 -23.23
N VAL A 43 -0.59 19.67 -23.50
CA VAL A 43 -0.27 18.27 -23.81
C VAL A 43 -0.53 17.38 -22.59
N GLU A 44 -0.04 17.75 -21.39
CA GLU A 44 -0.30 17.01 -20.15
C GLU A 44 -1.82 16.87 -19.90
N TYR A 45 -2.58 17.95 -20.10
CA TYR A 45 -4.03 17.96 -19.95
C TYR A 45 -4.72 16.98 -20.92
N CYS A 46 -4.35 17.02 -22.20
CA CYS A 46 -4.92 16.14 -23.24
C CYS A 46 -4.43 14.68 -23.14
N MET A 47 -3.41 14.37 -22.34
CA MET A 47 -3.02 12.97 -22.05
C MET A 47 -3.91 12.31 -20.97
N GLY A 48 -4.97 12.96 -20.53
CA GLY A 48 -5.94 12.44 -19.56
C GLY A 48 -5.71 12.93 -18.13
N GLN A 49 -5.01 14.05 -17.95
CA GLN A 49 -4.88 14.70 -16.65
C GLN A 49 -6.15 15.49 -16.32
N SER A 50 -6.72 15.23 -15.15
CA SER A 50 -7.95 15.88 -14.69
C SER A 50 -7.68 17.30 -14.18
N ASP A 51 -6.54 17.49 -13.52
CA ASP A 51 -6.15 18.78 -12.94
C ASP A 51 -5.83 19.78 -14.05
N PHE A 52 -6.50 20.91 -14.02
CA PHE A 52 -6.31 21.95 -15.01
C PHE A 52 -5.20 22.91 -14.56
N LYS A 53 -3.98 22.69 -15.06
CA LYS A 53 -2.77 23.43 -14.66
C LYS A 53 -2.40 24.58 -15.59
N ILE A 54 -3.21 24.86 -16.61
CA ILE A 54 -2.96 25.96 -17.54
C ILE A 54 -3.09 27.28 -16.77
N PRO A 55 -2.03 28.12 -16.76
CA PRO A 55 -2.02 29.36 -15.97
C PRO A 55 -3.17 30.30 -16.31
N GLU A 56 -3.59 31.10 -15.33
CA GLU A 56 -4.56 32.18 -15.52
C GLU A 56 -4.05 33.22 -16.51
N GLY A 57 -4.98 33.80 -17.27
CA GLY A 57 -4.70 34.79 -18.29
C GLY A 57 -5.34 34.46 -19.64
N PRO A 58 -4.90 35.13 -20.73
CA PRO A 58 -5.64 35.18 -21.99
C PRO A 58 -5.94 33.83 -22.62
N ILE A 59 -5.11 32.81 -22.37
CA ILE A 59 -5.34 31.45 -22.88
C ILE A 59 -6.48 30.77 -22.11
N ARG A 60 -6.49 30.85 -20.78
CA ARG A 60 -7.55 30.25 -19.97
C ARG A 60 -8.90 30.94 -20.18
N ASP A 61 -8.89 32.27 -20.34
CA ASP A 61 -10.11 33.07 -20.38
C ASP A 61 -10.82 33.03 -21.74
N ASN A 62 -10.08 32.76 -22.83
CA ASN A 62 -10.62 32.83 -24.19
C ASN A 62 -10.80 31.46 -24.86
N VAL A 63 -10.24 30.39 -24.31
CA VAL A 63 -10.24 29.06 -24.92
C VAL A 63 -11.31 28.18 -24.28
N ALA A 64 -12.20 27.68 -25.11
CA ALA A 64 -13.25 26.74 -24.74
C ALA A 64 -12.78 25.28 -24.79
N TRP A 65 -11.87 24.94 -25.70
CA TRP A 65 -11.36 23.57 -25.88
C TRP A 65 -9.87 23.54 -26.22
N TYR A 66 -9.20 22.53 -25.68
CA TYR A 66 -7.80 22.19 -25.94
C TYR A 66 -7.76 20.84 -26.63
N SER A 67 -6.96 20.71 -27.68
CA SER A 67 -6.84 19.44 -28.41
C SER A 67 -5.41 19.18 -28.85
N VAL A 68 -5.05 17.89 -28.86
CA VAL A 68 -3.78 17.40 -29.38
C VAL A 68 -4.04 16.23 -30.31
N ILE A 69 -3.37 16.24 -31.45
CA ILE A 69 -3.32 15.09 -32.37
C ILE A 69 -1.98 14.40 -32.15
N TYR A 70 -2.03 13.16 -31.70
CA TYR A 70 -0.88 12.29 -31.52
C TYR A 70 -0.72 11.38 -32.75
N GLN A 71 0.52 11.24 -33.22
CA GLN A 71 0.91 10.30 -34.25
C GLN A 71 1.50 9.03 -33.61
N PHE A 72 0.91 7.88 -33.94
CA PHE A 72 1.41 6.54 -33.63
C PHE A 72 1.82 5.79 -34.89
N PRO A 73 2.52 4.65 -34.79
CA PRO A 73 2.72 3.77 -35.93
C PRO A 73 1.36 3.28 -36.47
N GLY A 74 1.01 3.67 -37.70
CA GLY A 74 -0.21 3.20 -38.38
C GLY A 74 -1.51 3.96 -38.06
N GLU A 75 -1.56 4.78 -37.01
CA GLU A 75 -2.76 5.58 -36.70
C GLU A 75 -2.44 6.93 -36.04
N GLN A 76 -3.44 7.80 -36.04
CA GLN A 76 -3.49 9.04 -35.30
C GLN A 76 -4.61 8.99 -34.27
N VAL A 77 -4.37 9.67 -33.15
CA VAL A 77 -5.35 9.82 -32.07
C VAL A 77 -5.50 11.30 -31.79
N LEU A 78 -6.69 11.82 -31.99
CA LEU A 78 -7.07 13.14 -31.54
C LEU A 78 -7.72 13.02 -30.17
N ILE A 79 -7.22 13.81 -29.23
CA ILE A 79 -7.87 14.03 -27.95
C ILE A 79 -8.23 15.51 -27.86
N ALA A 80 -9.47 15.82 -27.49
CA ALA A 80 -9.88 17.18 -27.17
C ALA A 80 -10.56 17.22 -25.80
N LYS A 81 -10.21 18.20 -24.97
CA LYS A 81 -10.82 18.40 -23.66
C LYS A 81 -11.36 19.83 -23.55
N PRO A 82 -12.58 20.01 -23.03
CA PRO A 82 -13.11 21.34 -22.79
C PRO A 82 -12.35 22.00 -21.63
N ALA A 83 -12.27 23.33 -21.64
CA ALA A 83 -11.89 24.06 -20.44
C ALA A 83 -12.86 23.70 -19.30
N PRO A 84 -12.36 23.58 -18.05
CA PRO A 84 -13.24 23.37 -16.92
C PRO A 84 -14.25 24.53 -16.80
N GLY A 85 -15.43 24.24 -16.25
CA GLY A 85 -16.47 25.26 -16.06
C GLY A 85 -16.02 26.41 -15.16
N PRO A 86 -16.81 27.50 -15.07
CA PRO A 86 -16.50 28.63 -14.19
C PRO A 86 -16.27 28.14 -12.76
N ASN A 87 -15.12 28.49 -12.17
CA ASN A 87 -14.65 28.07 -10.83
C ASN A 87 -14.27 26.58 -10.68
N ALA A 88 -14.33 25.75 -11.73
CA ALA A 88 -13.83 24.38 -11.66
C ALA A 88 -12.31 24.34 -11.90
N LEU A 89 -11.61 23.56 -11.07
CA LEU A 89 -10.16 23.34 -11.16
C LEU A 89 -9.79 22.04 -11.90
N SER A 90 -10.80 21.24 -12.25
CA SER A 90 -10.59 19.97 -12.92
C SER A 90 -11.71 19.68 -13.93
N CYS A 91 -11.38 18.86 -14.92
CA CYS A 91 -12.35 18.35 -15.87
C CYS A 91 -11.86 16.99 -16.38
N SER A 92 -12.72 15.98 -16.24
CA SER A 92 -12.45 14.59 -16.60
C SER A 92 -13.06 14.17 -17.94
N ARG A 93 -13.75 15.10 -18.63
CA ARG A 93 -14.43 14.84 -19.89
C ARG A 93 -13.50 15.12 -21.05
N ALA A 94 -13.64 14.31 -22.10
CA ALA A 94 -12.82 14.40 -23.29
C ALA A 94 -13.63 13.98 -24.53
N MET A 95 -13.02 14.25 -25.68
CA MET A 95 -13.38 13.74 -26.99
C MET A 95 -12.23 12.87 -27.48
N ILE A 96 -12.51 11.71 -28.07
CA ILE A 96 -11.49 10.89 -28.73
C ILE A 96 -11.89 10.61 -30.18
N ARG A 97 -10.97 10.82 -31.12
CA ARG A 97 -11.07 10.28 -32.49
C ARG A 97 -9.82 9.47 -32.82
N ARG A 98 -10.01 8.35 -33.50
CA ARG A 98 -8.93 7.47 -33.99
C ARG A 98 -9.11 7.22 -35.49
N GLY A 99 -8.00 7.10 -36.21
CA GLY A 99 -8.01 6.84 -37.65
C GLY A 99 -6.62 6.97 -38.26
N GLY A 100 -6.46 6.65 -39.54
CA GLY A 100 -5.15 6.76 -40.21
C GLY A 100 -4.64 8.21 -40.29
N VAL A 101 -5.47 9.10 -40.84
CA VAL A 101 -5.21 10.55 -40.88
C VAL A 101 -6.43 11.26 -40.31
N ILE A 102 -6.21 12.08 -39.28
CA ILE A 102 -7.25 12.88 -38.63
C ILE A 102 -7.00 14.34 -38.96
N GLU A 103 -8.05 15.01 -39.43
CA GLU A 103 -8.09 16.48 -39.46
C GLU A 103 -8.79 17.04 -38.22
N PRO A 104 -8.37 18.22 -37.72
CA PRO A 104 -9.01 18.84 -36.57
C PRO A 104 -10.51 19.08 -36.81
N PRO A 105 -11.40 18.67 -35.89
CA PRO A 105 -12.83 18.93 -36.00
C PRO A 105 -13.13 20.43 -35.99
N SER A 106 -14.23 20.82 -36.64
CA SER A 106 -14.79 22.16 -36.45
C SER A 106 -15.35 22.32 -35.03
N PHE A 107 -15.54 23.56 -34.57
CA PHE A 107 -16.05 23.83 -33.21
C PHE A 107 -17.40 23.15 -32.94
N SER A 108 -18.30 23.10 -33.93
CA SER A 108 -19.61 22.47 -33.84
C SER A 108 -19.57 20.95 -33.74
N GLU A 109 -18.45 20.32 -34.11
CA GLU A 109 -18.28 18.87 -34.04
C GLU A 109 -17.67 18.39 -32.71
N LEU A 110 -17.18 19.30 -31.87
CA LEU A 110 -16.60 18.99 -30.58
C LEU A 110 -17.67 18.49 -29.61
N ARG A 111 -17.44 17.31 -29.03
CA ARG A 111 -18.39 16.65 -28.12
C ARG A 111 -17.64 15.95 -26.99
N GLN A 112 -18.27 15.83 -25.83
CA GLN A 112 -17.70 15.12 -24.68
C GLN A 112 -18.13 13.65 -24.71
N ASP A 113 -17.57 12.87 -25.63
CA ASP A 113 -17.92 11.46 -25.86
C ASP A 113 -17.06 10.45 -25.07
N SER A 114 -16.09 10.94 -24.30
CA SER A 114 -15.12 10.12 -23.56
C SER A 114 -14.73 10.76 -22.21
N ASP A 115 -13.94 10.05 -21.41
CA ASP A 115 -13.31 10.54 -20.17
C ASP A 115 -11.79 10.30 -20.12
N ASP A 116 -11.18 10.84 -19.06
CA ASP A 116 -9.77 10.67 -18.73
C ASP A 116 -9.35 9.20 -18.58
N ALA A 117 -10.22 8.34 -18.02
CA ALA A 117 -9.88 6.93 -17.83
C ALA A 117 -9.74 6.23 -19.18
N THR A 118 -10.65 6.52 -20.10
CA THR A 118 -10.63 6.00 -21.47
C THR A 118 -9.46 6.57 -22.26
N VAL A 119 -9.17 7.87 -22.14
CA VAL A 119 -7.98 8.49 -22.75
C VAL A 119 -6.71 7.79 -22.29
N VAL A 120 -6.56 7.60 -20.97
CA VAL A 120 -5.40 6.94 -20.38
C VAL A 120 -5.26 5.52 -20.89
N SER A 121 -6.35 4.75 -20.93
CA SER A 121 -6.33 3.37 -21.45
C SER A 121 -5.88 3.34 -22.91
N VAL A 122 -6.54 4.12 -23.78
CA VAL A 122 -6.25 4.13 -25.22
C VAL A 122 -4.79 4.50 -25.49
N LEU A 123 -4.29 5.57 -24.86
CA LEU A 123 -2.91 5.98 -25.10
C LEU A 123 -1.88 5.02 -24.47
N SER A 124 -2.20 4.42 -23.31
CA SER A 124 -1.37 3.38 -22.69
C SER A 124 -1.25 2.15 -23.59
N ASP A 125 -2.37 1.67 -24.13
CA ASP A 125 -2.43 0.49 -24.98
C ASP A 125 -1.62 0.71 -26.26
N LEU A 126 -1.74 1.88 -26.88
CA LEU A 126 -0.98 2.24 -28.09
C LEU A 126 0.52 2.42 -27.87
N LEU A 127 0.92 2.73 -26.64
CA LEU A 127 2.32 2.76 -26.23
C LEU A 127 2.84 1.38 -25.82
N GLY A 128 1.98 0.36 -25.75
CA GLY A 128 2.33 -0.98 -25.26
C GLY A 128 2.62 -1.00 -23.76
N ILE A 129 2.08 -0.06 -22.99
CA ILE A 129 2.21 -0.07 -21.53
C ILE A 129 1.33 -1.21 -21.01
N PRO A 130 1.90 -2.22 -20.31
CA PRO A 130 1.14 -3.40 -19.92
C PRO A 130 0.00 -3.01 -18.99
N ALA A 131 -1.21 -3.42 -19.36
CA ALA A 131 -2.44 -3.14 -18.61
C ALA A 131 -2.57 -3.92 -17.30
N ASN A 132 -1.54 -4.70 -16.91
CA ASN A 132 -1.59 -5.67 -15.82
C ASN A 132 -2.08 -5.04 -14.51
N ARG A 133 -3.40 -5.20 -14.31
CA ARG A 133 -4.13 -4.99 -13.07
C ARG A 133 -3.62 -6.01 -12.09
N THR A 134 -3.10 -5.57 -10.96
CA THR A 134 -3.04 -6.44 -9.79
C THR A 134 -4.46 -6.82 -9.42
N ASP A 135 -4.77 -8.12 -9.35
CA ASP A 135 -5.87 -8.58 -8.51
C ASP A 135 -5.52 -8.14 -7.07
N VAL A 136 -6.25 -7.14 -6.59
CA VAL A 136 -6.09 -6.66 -5.21
C VAL A 136 -7.06 -7.46 -4.35
N PRO A 137 -6.59 -8.21 -3.33
CA PRO A 137 -7.46 -8.73 -2.28
C PRO A 137 -8.18 -7.56 -1.60
N GLN A 138 -9.49 -7.70 -1.42
CA GLN A 138 -10.49 -6.69 -1.05
C GLN A 138 -10.24 -5.90 0.26
N ASP A 139 -9.10 -6.09 0.93
CA ASP A 139 -8.90 -5.83 2.36
C ASP A 139 -7.71 -4.88 2.67
N GLN A 140 -7.24 -4.07 1.70
CA GLN A 140 -6.19 -3.07 1.94
C GLN A 140 -6.46 -1.72 1.26
N SER A 141 -6.27 -0.64 2.02
CA SER A 141 -6.33 0.78 1.60
C SER A 141 -5.12 1.24 0.76
N ARG A 142 -4.56 0.37 -0.08
CA ARG A 142 -3.50 0.72 -1.04
C ARG A 142 -4.08 0.63 -2.44
N THR A 143 -4.13 1.75 -3.13
CA THR A 143 -4.48 1.81 -4.56
C THR A 143 -3.45 1.02 -5.36
N SER A 144 -3.91 -0.03 -6.04
CA SER A 144 -3.16 -0.71 -7.11
C SER A 144 -2.54 0.33 -8.04
N TYR A 145 -1.21 0.35 -8.15
CA TYR A 145 -0.51 1.21 -9.10
C TYR A 145 -0.25 0.40 -10.37
N ALA A 146 -1.16 0.50 -11.34
CA ALA A 146 -0.90 0.03 -12.69
C ALA A 146 -0.07 1.10 -13.40
N ALA A 147 0.98 0.71 -14.11
CA ALA A 147 1.72 1.64 -14.93
C ALA A 147 0.77 2.17 -16.03
N THR A 148 0.60 3.47 -16.08
CA THR A 148 -0.20 4.16 -17.11
C THR A 148 0.62 5.23 -17.81
N ILE A 149 0.08 5.77 -18.90
CA ILE A 149 0.69 6.91 -19.59
C ILE A 149 0.91 8.12 -18.67
N LYS A 150 0.12 8.26 -17.59
CA LYS A 150 0.31 9.35 -16.61
C LYS A 150 1.68 9.35 -15.95
N HIS A 151 2.34 8.19 -15.84
CA HIS A 151 3.69 8.14 -15.27
C HIS A 151 4.78 8.51 -16.27
N THR A 152 4.45 8.64 -17.56
CA THR A 152 5.39 9.14 -18.55
C THR A 152 5.65 10.64 -18.41
N TYR A 153 4.72 11.39 -17.79
CA TYR A 153 4.82 12.85 -17.61
C TYR A 153 6.11 13.27 -16.89
N PHE A 154 6.60 12.43 -15.98
CA PHE A 154 7.83 12.66 -15.21
C PHE A 154 9.07 12.79 -16.10
N TYR A 155 9.04 12.15 -17.27
CA TYR A 155 10.18 11.99 -18.18
C TYR A 155 10.03 12.83 -19.45
N LEU A 156 8.79 13.09 -19.88
CA LEU A 156 8.52 13.82 -21.13
C LEU A 156 8.69 15.33 -21.02
N PHE A 157 8.45 15.92 -19.84
CA PHE A 157 8.44 17.37 -19.66
C PHE A 157 9.65 17.87 -18.87
N GLN A 158 10.42 18.78 -19.46
CA GLN A 158 11.54 19.46 -18.81
C GLN A 158 11.24 20.95 -18.69
N LYS A 159 10.49 21.33 -17.64
CA LYS A 159 10.16 22.73 -17.37
C LYS A 159 11.41 23.50 -16.94
N GLN A 160 11.44 24.80 -17.19
CA GLN A 160 12.59 25.67 -16.84
C GLN A 160 13.03 25.52 -15.37
N VAL A 161 12.08 25.42 -14.44
CA VAL A 161 12.35 25.22 -13.00
C VAL A 161 13.10 23.92 -12.75
N LEU A 162 12.78 22.85 -13.48
CA LEU A 162 13.47 21.56 -13.34
C LEU A 162 14.92 21.66 -13.84
N ILE A 163 15.13 22.28 -15.00
CA ILE A 163 16.47 22.44 -15.60
C ILE A 163 17.39 23.29 -14.70
N ALA A 164 16.82 24.29 -14.02
CA ALA A 164 17.58 25.15 -13.11
C ALA A 164 17.86 24.50 -11.73
N ASN A 165 17.19 23.39 -11.39
CA ASN A 165 17.28 22.77 -10.07
C ASN A 165 18.34 21.68 -10.04
N LYS A 166 19.31 21.80 -9.13
CA LYS A 166 20.41 20.83 -8.96
C LYS A 166 20.00 19.56 -8.20
N GLU A 167 18.89 19.60 -7.47
CA GLU A 167 18.44 18.53 -6.58
C GLU A 167 17.33 17.67 -7.18
N GLN A 168 16.75 18.09 -8.31
CA GLN A 168 15.65 17.40 -8.98
C GLN A 168 16.09 16.85 -10.32
N LEU A 169 15.74 15.58 -10.57
CA LEU A 169 16.01 14.92 -11.85
C LEU A 169 14.75 14.81 -12.70
N PHE A 170 13.60 14.53 -12.07
CA PHE A 170 12.35 14.27 -12.77
C PHE A 170 11.27 15.31 -12.44
N TYR A 171 10.38 15.54 -13.41
CA TYR A 171 9.23 16.41 -13.18
C TYR A 171 8.35 15.83 -12.06
N ARG A 172 7.86 16.69 -11.15
CA ARG A 172 6.99 16.32 -10.00
C ARG A 172 7.61 15.35 -8.98
N GLN A 173 8.93 15.14 -9.02
CA GLN A 173 9.64 14.23 -8.10
C GLN A 173 9.39 14.54 -6.62
N ASN A 174 9.19 15.81 -6.23
CA ASN A 174 9.02 16.19 -4.82
C ASN A 174 7.58 16.06 -4.31
N GLU A 175 6.62 15.71 -5.16
CA GLU A 175 5.24 15.52 -4.73
C GLU A 175 5.09 14.23 -3.92
N GLN A 176 4.12 14.22 -2.99
CA GLN A 176 3.88 13.04 -2.17
C GLN A 176 3.58 11.82 -3.04
N GLN A 177 4.12 10.66 -2.65
CA GLN A 177 3.96 9.36 -3.34
C GLN A 177 4.62 9.28 -4.74
N MET A 178 5.02 10.39 -5.37
CA MET A 178 5.66 10.39 -6.70
C MET A 178 7.05 9.75 -6.75
N PRO A 179 7.96 9.94 -5.77
CA PRO A 179 9.24 9.22 -5.76
C PRO A 179 9.07 7.70 -5.81
N GLN A 180 8.06 7.18 -5.12
CA GLN A 180 7.78 5.75 -5.09
C GLN A 180 7.18 5.29 -6.42
N ALA A 181 6.22 6.05 -6.96
CA ALA A 181 5.66 5.80 -8.28
C ALA A 181 6.73 5.75 -9.39
N ILE A 182 7.70 6.67 -9.37
CA ILE A 182 8.83 6.68 -10.30
C ILE A 182 9.64 5.38 -10.15
N LYS A 183 10.01 5.00 -8.93
CA LYS A 183 10.76 3.76 -8.67
C LYS A 183 10.02 2.51 -9.15
N ASP A 184 8.71 2.47 -8.97
CA ASP A 184 7.87 1.30 -9.28
C ASP A 184 7.58 1.20 -10.79
N THR A 185 7.41 2.32 -11.48
CA THR A 185 6.99 2.35 -12.90
C THR A 185 8.12 2.51 -13.90
N LEU A 186 9.24 3.12 -13.51
CA LEU A 186 10.38 3.34 -14.42
C LEU A 186 10.89 2.03 -15.06
N PRO A 187 11.09 0.92 -14.32
CA PRO A 187 11.55 -0.33 -14.94
C PRO A 187 10.59 -0.90 -15.98
N ILE A 188 9.28 -0.68 -15.79
CA ILE A 188 8.22 -1.15 -16.70
C ILE A 188 8.22 -0.30 -17.97
N LEU A 189 8.26 1.02 -17.82
CA LEU A 189 8.28 1.96 -18.94
C LEU A 189 9.56 1.85 -19.78
N LEU A 190 10.68 1.43 -19.18
CA LEU A 190 11.92 1.13 -19.90
C LEU A 190 11.93 -0.27 -20.55
N GLY A 191 10.91 -1.10 -20.32
CA GLY A 191 10.87 -2.49 -20.81
C GLY A 191 11.92 -3.42 -20.18
N VAL A 192 12.52 -3.01 -19.05
CA VAL A 192 13.54 -3.79 -18.33
C VAL A 192 12.90 -4.81 -17.39
N ALA A 193 11.68 -4.53 -16.92
CA ALA A 193 10.94 -5.45 -16.06
C ALA A 193 10.09 -6.42 -16.90
N PRO A 194 10.07 -7.73 -16.55
CA PRO A 194 9.12 -8.65 -17.15
C PRO A 194 7.68 -8.24 -16.80
N ASP A 195 6.74 -8.49 -17.71
CA ASP A 195 5.33 -8.04 -17.62
C ASP A 195 4.63 -8.43 -16.31
N ASN A 196 5.09 -9.48 -15.64
CA ASN A 196 4.54 -10.01 -14.39
C ASN A 196 5.25 -9.52 -13.11
N ARG A 197 6.25 -8.64 -13.20
CA ARG A 197 7.04 -8.21 -12.03
C ARG A 197 6.19 -7.62 -10.92
N LEU A 198 5.21 -6.78 -11.26
CA LEU A 198 4.30 -6.18 -10.28
C LEU A 198 3.45 -7.23 -9.55
N GLU A 199 3.00 -8.24 -10.27
CA GLU A 199 2.23 -9.36 -9.73
C GLU A 199 3.10 -10.21 -8.79
N ILE A 200 4.34 -10.48 -9.17
CA ILE A 200 5.30 -11.20 -8.34
C ILE A 200 5.61 -10.41 -7.06
N ASP A 201 5.83 -9.09 -7.16
CA ASP A 201 6.13 -8.23 -6.02
C ASP A 201 4.91 -8.07 -5.08
N SER A 202 3.68 -8.11 -5.62
CA SER A 202 2.46 -8.12 -4.79
C SER A 202 2.32 -9.44 -4.03
N LYS A 203 2.50 -10.58 -4.72
CA LYS A 203 2.50 -11.92 -4.12
C LYS A 203 3.58 -12.05 -3.04
N LEU A 204 4.79 -11.57 -3.30
CA LEU A 204 5.89 -11.57 -2.34
C LEU A 204 5.55 -10.76 -1.08
N ARG A 205 4.93 -9.59 -1.23
CA ARG A 205 4.51 -8.76 -0.10
C ARG A 205 3.39 -9.42 0.71
N ALA A 206 2.40 -10.02 0.05
CA ALA A 206 1.33 -10.76 0.70
C ALA A 206 1.89 -11.93 1.52
N ALA A 207 2.75 -12.76 0.90
CA ALA A 207 3.40 -13.88 1.56
C ALA A 207 4.26 -13.43 2.76
N ARG A 208 5.01 -12.34 2.64
CA ARG A 208 5.78 -11.77 3.77
C ARG A 208 4.89 -11.29 4.91
N ARG A 209 3.72 -10.72 4.60
CA ARG A 209 2.75 -10.29 5.62
C ARG A 209 2.16 -11.49 6.34
N GLU A 210 1.74 -12.51 5.61
CA GLU A 210 1.24 -13.76 6.17
C GLU A 210 2.27 -14.44 7.06
N LEU A 211 3.53 -14.52 6.58
CA LEU A 211 4.65 -15.04 7.36
C LEU A 211 4.83 -14.26 8.67
N LYS A 212 4.77 -12.93 8.64
CA LYS A 212 4.86 -12.11 9.86
C LYS A 212 3.71 -12.37 10.84
N ILE A 213 2.49 -12.54 10.34
CA ILE A 213 1.32 -12.86 11.18
C ILE A 213 1.47 -14.25 11.80
N ALA A 214 1.86 -15.24 11.01
CA ALA A 214 2.08 -16.61 11.48
C ALA A 214 3.20 -16.67 12.53
N GLN A 215 4.31 -15.96 12.30
CA GLN A 215 5.40 -15.84 13.27
C GLN A 215 4.93 -15.20 14.58
N LYS A 216 4.10 -14.15 14.52
CA LYS A 216 3.55 -13.52 15.72
C LYS A 216 2.68 -14.50 16.51
N ARG A 217 1.74 -15.20 15.85
CA ARG A 217 0.89 -16.22 16.49
C ARG A 217 1.70 -17.35 17.14
N LEU A 218 2.74 -17.80 16.46
CA LEU A 218 3.64 -18.83 16.98
C LEU A 218 4.42 -18.32 18.20
N SER A 219 4.87 -17.08 18.19
CA SER A 219 5.54 -16.47 19.36
C SER A 219 4.59 -16.33 20.56
N GLU A 220 3.35 -15.92 20.33
CA GLU A 220 2.31 -15.80 21.38
C GLU A 220 1.97 -17.19 21.98
N ALA A 221 1.83 -18.22 21.13
CA ALA A 221 1.56 -19.58 21.58
C ALA A 221 2.73 -20.16 22.41
N ARG A 222 3.98 -19.87 22.03
CA ARG A 222 5.16 -20.28 22.81
C ARG A 222 5.21 -19.58 24.16
N GLN A 223 5.02 -18.26 24.20
CA GLN A 223 4.98 -17.49 25.44
C GLN A 223 3.87 -17.98 26.38
N PHE A 224 2.69 -18.29 25.83
CA PHE A 224 1.59 -18.87 26.62
C PHE A 224 1.97 -20.25 27.19
N SER A 225 2.59 -21.12 26.39
CA SER A 225 3.04 -22.42 26.88
C SER A 225 4.12 -22.30 27.98
N GLU A 226 5.04 -21.35 27.86
CA GLU A 226 6.05 -21.08 28.88
C GLU A 226 5.42 -20.57 30.18
N GLN A 227 4.44 -19.65 30.08
CA GLN A 227 3.68 -19.18 31.24
C GLN A 227 2.90 -20.30 31.92
N LEU A 228 2.24 -21.17 31.14
CA LEU A 228 1.55 -22.34 31.67
C LEU A 228 2.51 -23.28 32.40
N ASN A 229 3.72 -23.49 31.89
CA ASN A 229 4.74 -24.31 32.56
C ASN A 229 5.17 -23.71 33.91
N ILE A 230 5.37 -22.39 33.96
CA ILE A 230 5.73 -21.69 35.20
C ILE A 230 4.57 -21.80 36.21
N GLN A 231 3.33 -21.62 35.77
CA GLN A 231 2.17 -21.73 36.66
C GLN A 231 1.95 -23.17 37.15
N ALA A 232 2.05 -24.15 36.25
CA ALA A 232 1.88 -25.56 36.58
C ALA A 232 2.95 -26.03 37.57
N SER A 233 4.21 -25.63 37.39
CA SER A 233 5.29 -25.94 38.35
C SER A 233 5.06 -25.28 39.72
N GLY A 234 4.59 -24.02 39.74
CA GLY A 234 4.20 -23.34 40.98
C GLY A 234 3.09 -24.06 41.76
N LEU A 235 2.00 -24.43 41.09
CA LEU A 235 0.87 -25.16 41.69
C LEU A 235 1.26 -26.56 42.18
N LEU A 236 2.13 -27.26 41.45
CA LEU A 236 2.65 -28.56 41.88
C LEU A 236 3.51 -28.44 43.14
N SER A 237 4.36 -27.41 43.22
CA SER A 237 5.15 -27.13 44.42
C SER A 237 4.26 -26.80 45.63
N GLU A 238 3.18 -26.04 45.43
CA GLU A 238 2.21 -25.73 46.49
C GLU A 238 1.48 -27.00 46.97
N ALA A 239 1.00 -27.84 46.05
CA ALA A 239 0.36 -29.10 46.38
C ALA A 239 1.29 -30.09 47.12
N GLN A 240 2.60 -30.06 46.83
CA GLN A 240 3.61 -30.81 47.57
C GLN A 240 3.88 -30.22 48.97
N GLN A 241 3.84 -28.89 49.13
CA GLN A 241 4.03 -28.24 50.44
C GLN A 241 2.88 -28.51 51.40
N VAL A 242 1.64 -28.49 50.90
CA VAL A 242 0.43 -28.78 51.69
C VAL A 242 0.26 -30.29 51.96
N GLY A 243 1.10 -31.14 51.35
CA GLY A 243 1.14 -32.58 51.59
C GLY A 243 0.03 -33.36 50.87
N ILE A 244 -0.62 -32.74 49.88
CA ILE A 244 -1.62 -33.40 49.02
C ILE A 244 -0.92 -34.34 48.03
N LEU A 245 0.29 -33.97 47.59
CA LEU A 245 1.19 -34.82 46.80
C LEU A 245 2.39 -35.27 47.64
N ALA A 246 2.80 -36.53 47.46
CA ALA A 246 4.04 -37.04 48.05
C ALA A 246 5.25 -36.33 47.42
N ARG A 247 6.22 -35.92 48.26
CA ARG A 247 7.47 -35.29 47.80
C ARG A 247 8.24 -36.29 46.95
N GLY A 248 8.47 -35.95 45.67
CA GLY A 248 9.26 -36.77 44.74
C GLY A 248 8.65 -36.98 43.35
N VAL A 249 7.38 -36.61 43.12
CA VAL A 249 6.78 -36.65 41.78
C VAL A 249 7.07 -35.33 41.05
N SER A 250 8.11 -35.30 40.21
CA SER A 250 8.39 -34.19 39.31
C SER A 250 8.00 -34.58 37.87
N PRO A 251 6.91 -34.06 37.31
CA PRO A 251 6.57 -34.30 35.91
C PRO A 251 7.59 -33.64 34.98
N GLU A 252 8.01 -34.34 33.93
CA GLU A 252 9.00 -33.86 32.95
C GLU A 252 8.34 -33.10 31.79
N THR A 253 7.04 -33.33 31.56
CA THR A 253 6.29 -32.71 30.45
C THR A 253 5.10 -31.89 30.95
N THR A 254 4.77 -30.79 30.27
CA THR A 254 3.62 -29.92 30.55
C THR A 254 2.29 -30.68 30.63
N GLN A 255 2.10 -31.67 29.75
CA GLN A 255 0.91 -32.52 29.73
C GLN A 255 0.78 -33.36 31.01
N GLU A 256 1.89 -33.90 31.51
CA GLU A 256 1.91 -34.72 32.73
C GLU A 256 1.67 -33.87 33.97
N ALA A 257 2.22 -32.64 33.98
CA ALA A 257 1.96 -31.66 35.02
C ALA A 257 0.47 -31.28 35.09
N LEU A 258 -0.18 -31.07 33.95
CA LEU A 258 -1.62 -30.79 33.91
C LEU A 258 -2.48 -32.01 34.30
N ASP A 259 -2.11 -33.22 33.89
CA ASP A 259 -2.84 -34.44 34.28
C ASP A 259 -2.72 -34.72 35.78
N THR A 260 -1.54 -34.55 36.37
CA THR A 260 -1.34 -34.64 37.83
C THR A 260 -2.12 -33.56 38.58
N LEU A 261 -2.10 -32.31 38.13
CA LEU A 261 -2.92 -31.24 38.73
C LEU A 261 -4.43 -31.53 38.62
N SER A 262 -4.89 -32.12 37.52
CA SER A 262 -6.31 -32.50 37.35
C SER A 262 -6.75 -33.61 38.33
N LYS A 263 -5.84 -34.52 38.67
CA LYS A 263 -6.05 -35.58 39.67
C LYS A 263 -6.05 -34.99 41.09
N VAL A 264 -5.16 -34.04 41.37
CA VAL A 264 -5.11 -33.31 42.65
C VAL A 264 -6.37 -32.47 42.87
N ALA A 265 -6.92 -31.83 41.83
CA ALA A 265 -8.15 -31.06 41.94
C ALA A 265 -9.38 -31.90 42.35
N LYS A 266 -9.35 -33.22 42.11
CA LYS A 266 -10.41 -34.16 42.53
C LYS A 266 -10.20 -34.73 43.94
N TRP A 267 -9.10 -34.38 44.59
CA TRP A 267 -8.77 -34.87 45.93
C TRP A 267 -9.79 -34.33 46.95
N LYS A 268 -10.25 -35.20 47.85
CA LYS A 268 -11.12 -34.84 48.97
C LYS A 268 -10.39 -35.10 50.28
N PRO A 269 -10.44 -34.17 51.25
CA PRO A 269 -9.80 -34.38 52.53
C PRO A 269 -10.46 -35.55 53.26
N THR A 270 -9.63 -36.49 53.72
CA THR A 270 -10.06 -37.56 54.62
C THR A 270 -10.47 -36.93 55.95
N PRO A 271 -11.73 -37.07 56.40
CA PRO A 271 -12.17 -36.49 57.66
C PRO A 271 -11.43 -37.17 58.81
N ILE A 272 -10.67 -36.40 59.57
CA ILE A 272 -10.03 -36.88 60.81
C ILE A 272 -11.16 -37.12 61.82
N TYR A 273 -11.45 -38.40 62.11
CA TYR A 273 -12.39 -38.76 63.16
C TYR A 273 -11.78 -38.31 64.50
N ARG A 274 -12.32 -37.24 65.10
CA ARG A 274 -12.02 -36.88 66.49
C ARG A 274 -12.44 -38.06 67.37
N MET A 275 -11.47 -38.83 67.86
CA MET A 275 -11.73 -39.78 68.94
C MET A 275 -12.28 -39.00 70.14
N ARG A 276 -13.48 -39.38 70.56
CA ARG A 276 -14.15 -38.97 71.80
C ARG A 276 -13.19 -39.25 72.97
N THR A 277 -12.62 -38.22 73.59
CA THR A 277 -11.94 -38.37 74.88
C THR A 277 -13.00 -38.61 75.95
N ARG A 278 -13.08 -39.87 76.40
CA ARG A 278 -13.79 -40.32 77.59
C ARG A 278 -12.91 -39.97 78.78
N ASP A 279 -13.49 -39.32 79.78
CA ASP A 279 -12.88 -39.04 81.07
C ASP A 279 -12.26 -40.31 81.68
N GLU A 280 -10.95 -40.33 81.85
CA GLU A 280 -10.22 -41.17 82.82
C GLU A 280 -8.71 -40.82 82.72
N TYR A 281 -8.27 -39.86 83.54
CA TYR A 281 -6.84 -39.65 83.78
C TYR A 281 -6.40 -40.50 84.99
N PRO A 282 -5.43 -41.42 84.86
CA PRO A 282 -4.71 -41.94 86.01
C PRO A 282 -3.49 -41.05 86.31
N ASN A 283 -3.59 -40.33 87.43
CA ASN A 283 -2.56 -39.91 88.38
C ASN A 283 -1.08 -39.89 87.91
N TRP A 284 -0.53 -38.69 87.65
CA TRP A 284 0.84 -38.43 87.18
C TRP A 284 1.96 -38.59 88.25
N LYS A 285 1.67 -39.17 89.43
CA LYS A 285 2.60 -39.21 90.58
C LYS A 285 3.39 -40.50 90.76
N THR A 286 3.61 -41.29 89.71
CA THR A 286 4.48 -42.47 89.83
C THR A 286 5.24 -42.68 88.54
N ILE A 287 6.48 -42.16 88.49
CA ILE A 287 7.70 -42.69 87.85
C ILE A 287 8.68 -41.50 87.76
N LEU A 288 9.24 -41.14 88.91
CA LEU A 288 10.51 -40.41 89.01
C LEU A 288 11.32 -41.10 90.10
N ARG A 289 12.22 -42.00 89.70
CA ARG A 289 13.47 -42.24 90.42
C ARG A 289 14.63 -42.42 89.44
N PRO A 290 15.84 -41.97 89.82
CA PRO A 290 16.91 -41.60 88.92
C PRO A 290 17.96 -42.72 88.81
N TYR A 291 19.14 -42.37 88.26
CA TYR A 291 20.35 -43.16 87.97
C TYR A 291 20.41 -43.63 86.52
N GLY A 292 21.44 -43.32 85.73
CA GLY A 292 22.75 -42.75 86.02
C GLY A 292 23.78 -43.35 85.04
N ARG A 293 24.96 -42.71 84.98
CA ARG A 293 26.20 -43.08 84.25
C ARG A 293 26.26 -42.64 82.79
N LYS A 294 27.02 -41.58 82.51
CA LYS A 294 28.50 -41.46 82.41
C LYS A 294 29.02 -41.92 81.03
N ARG A 295 29.46 -40.94 80.24
CA ARG A 295 30.47 -41.11 79.17
C ARG A 295 31.77 -41.68 79.76
N PRO A 296 32.57 -42.40 78.98
CA PRO A 296 33.76 -41.80 78.36
C PRO A 296 34.01 -42.38 76.95
N SER A 297 34.91 -41.92 76.10
CA SER A 297 36.02 -40.94 76.13
C SER A 297 36.30 -40.58 74.69
#